data_AF-A0A9E6B6R0-F1
#
_entry.id   AF-A0A9E6B6R0-F1
#
_cell.length_a   1.000
_cell.length_b   1.000
_cell.length_c   1.000
_cell.angle_alpha   90.00
_cell.angle_beta   90.00
_cell.angle_gamma   90.00
#
_symmetry.space_group_name_H-M   'P 1'
#
loop_
_entity.id
_entity.type
_entity.pdbx_description
1 polymer ?
#
loop_
_entity_poly.entity_id
_entity_poly.type
_entity_poly.pdbx_seq_one_letter_code
_entity_poly.pdbx_strand_id
1 'polypeptide(L)'
;KLGVNQGKKGEILVSPQSQTSVDNIYAVGDVTDRANLTPVAIREGNAVAETLFNDNPMAVDHNLIPTAVFSQPEIGTIGLTEAQAREEYDSIDVYVSNFRPMKNILAGSESKMLMKLVVDQKTDKMLGVHIMGDDAGEMIQLVGVAMRMGATKADFDATMAVHPTASEELVTMKVPTRS
;
A
#
# COMPACT_ATOMS: atom_id res chain seq x y z
N LYS A 1 -26.94 -11.03 25.64
CA LYS A 1 -25.99 -10.38 24.70
C LYS A 1 -24.74 -9.99 25.49
N LEU A 2 -23.55 -10.14 24.92
CA LEU A 2 -22.27 -9.98 25.65
C LEU A 2 -21.82 -8.51 25.88
N GLY A 3 -22.53 -7.51 25.35
CA GLY A 3 -22.17 -6.09 25.51
C GLY A 3 -21.15 -5.54 24.51
N VAL A 4 -20.80 -6.32 23.48
CA VAL A 4 -19.92 -5.88 22.38
C VAL A 4 -20.67 -4.94 21.44
N ASN A 5 -20.12 -3.74 21.24
CA ASN A 5 -20.67 -2.73 20.34
C ASN A 5 -20.45 -3.11 18.87
N GLN A 6 -21.48 -2.88 18.06
CA GLN A 6 -21.45 -3.06 16.61
C GLN A 6 -21.66 -1.72 15.92
N GLY A 7 -21.02 -1.54 14.77
CA GLY A 7 -21.25 -0.40 13.90
C GLY A 7 -22.47 -0.61 12.99
N LYS A 8 -22.63 0.28 12.01
CA LYS A 8 -23.85 0.34 11.18
C LYS A 8 -23.94 -0.79 10.16
N LYS A 9 -22.81 -1.39 9.78
CA LYS A 9 -22.73 -2.51 8.84
C LYS A 9 -22.67 -3.87 9.57
N GLY A 10 -22.71 -3.87 10.90
CA GLY A 10 -22.56 -5.07 11.73
C GLY A 10 -21.12 -5.41 12.10
N GLU A 11 -20.17 -4.55 11.72
CA GLU A 11 -18.77 -4.62 12.11
C GLU A 11 -18.60 -4.47 13.62
N ILE A 12 -17.65 -5.20 14.21
CA ILE A 12 -17.29 -5.05 15.62
C ILE A 12 -16.42 -3.81 15.77
N LEU A 13 -16.88 -2.85 16.58
CA LEU A 13 -16.11 -1.66 16.87
C LEU A 13 -14.97 -2.01 17.84
N VAL A 14 -13.75 -1.64 17.45
CA VAL A 14 -12.53 -1.93 18.19
C VAL A 14 -11.65 -0.69 18.36
N SER A 15 -10.85 -0.69 19.42
CA SER A 15 -9.74 0.26 19.60
C SER A 15 -8.58 -0.02 18.63
N PRO A 16 -7.56 0.85 18.54
CA PRO A 16 -6.35 0.57 17.74
C PRO A 16 -5.65 -0.75 18.11
N GLN A 17 -5.76 -1.20 19.37
CA GLN A 17 -5.23 -2.48 19.87
C GLN A 17 -6.18 -3.67 19.64
N SER A 18 -7.22 -3.50 18.82
CA SER A 18 -8.21 -4.53 18.49
C SER A 18 -9.09 -4.99 19.67
N GLN A 19 -9.12 -4.21 20.76
CA GLN A 19 -9.97 -4.46 21.92
C GLN A 19 -11.39 -3.95 21.66
N THR A 20 -12.41 -4.73 22.02
CA THR A 20 -13.81 -4.32 21.88
C THR A 20 -14.26 -3.40 23.03
N SER A 21 -15.55 -3.08 23.11
CA SER A 21 -16.16 -2.39 24.26
C SER A 21 -16.19 -3.20 25.57
N VAL A 22 -15.72 -4.45 25.55
CA VAL A 22 -15.64 -5.33 26.72
C VAL A 22 -14.18 -5.74 26.89
N ASP A 23 -13.60 -5.45 28.07
CA ASP A 23 -12.15 -5.46 28.31
C ASP A 23 -11.44 -6.77 27.95
N ASN A 24 -12.11 -7.91 28.11
CA ASN A 24 -11.54 -9.24 27.85
C ASN A 24 -11.95 -9.83 26.49
N ILE A 25 -12.57 -9.05 25.61
CA ILE A 25 -13.01 -9.48 24.28
C ILE A 25 -12.29 -8.64 23.21
N TYR A 26 -11.70 -9.33 22.24
CA TYR A 26 -10.95 -8.76 21.12
C TYR A 26 -11.56 -9.23 19.79
N ALA A 27 -11.40 -8.45 18.73
CA ALA A 27 -11.83 -8.80 17.38
C ALA A 27 -10.81 -8.33 16.35
N VAL A 28 -10.50 -9.19 15.37
CA VAL A 28 -9.50 -8.95 14.33
C VAL A 28 -10.01 -9.43 12.97
N GLY A 29 -9.40 -8.94 11.90
CA GLY A 29 -9.75 -9.27 10.52
C GLY A 29 -11.08 -8.68 10.08
N ASP A 30 -11.70 -9.32 9.08
CA ASP A 30 -12.84 -8.81 8.33
C ASP A 30 -14.05 -8.41 9.19
N VAL A 31 -14.21 -9.03 10.37
CA VAL A 31 -15.30 -8.69 11.30
C VAL A 31 -15.22 -7.25 11.82
N THR A 32 -14.04 -6.62 11.72
CA THR A 32 -13.80 -5.22 12.15
C THR A 32 -14.02 -4.20 11.03
N ASP A 33 -14.15 -4.63 9.77
CA ASP A 33 -14.27 -3.78 8.57
C ASP A 33 -13.17 -2.70 8.45
N ARG A 34 -11.96 -2.94 9.01
CA ARG A 34 -10.80 -2.02 8.87
C ARG A 34 -10.10 -2.18 7.53
N ALA A 35 -9.68 -3.40 7.22
CA ALA A 35 -9.14 -3.79 5.92
C ALA A 35 -9.27 -5.31 5.75
N ASN A 36 -10.00 -5.73 4.71
CA ASN A 36 -10.44 -7.12 4.54
C ASN A 36 -9.39 -7.90 3.73
N LEU A 37 -8.22 -8.10 4.35
CA LEU A 37 -7.06 -8.75 3.75
C LEU A 37 -6.43 -9.72 4.75
N THR A 38 -6.13 -10.95 4.32
CA THR A 38 -5.46 -11.97 5.13
C THR A 38 -4.20 -11.49 5.86
N PRO A 39 -3.21 -10.80 5.23
CA PRO A 39 -2.02 -10.33 5.97
C PRO A 39 -2.35 -9.31 7.07
N VAL A 40 -3.42 -8.54 6.91
CA VAL A 40 -3.90 -7.60 7.94
C VAL A 40 -4.44 -8.40 9.13
N ALA A 41 -5.32 -9.37 8.91
CA ALA A 41 -5.87 -10.22 9.97
C ALA A 41 -4.76 -10.98 10.74
N ILE A 42 -3.74 -11.50 10.03
CA ILE A 42 -2.57 -12.14 10.65
C ILE A 42 -1.80 -11.15 11.53
N ARG A 43 -1.52 -9.94 11.01
CA ARG A 43 -0.77 -8.91 11.74
C ARG A 43 -1.53 -8.42 12.98
N GLU A 44 -2.84 -8.26 12.87
CA GLU A 44 -3.71 -7.88 13.99
C GLU A 44 -3.76 -8.97 15.05
N GLY A 45 -3.91 -10.24 14.66
CA GLY A 45 -3.86 -11.37 15.58
C GLY A 45 -2.53 -11.45 16.34
N ASN A 46 -1.42 -11.25 15.64
CA ASN A 46 -0.09 -11.19 16.27
C ASN A 46 0.01 -10.02 17.25
N ALA A 47 -0.47 -8.82 16.88
CA ALA A 47 -0.44 -7.65 17.77
C ALA A 47 -1.28 -7.87 19.04
N VAL A 48 -2.43 -8.55 18.94
CA VAL A 48 -3.25 -8.95 20.09
C VAL A 48 -2.49 -9.95 20.97
N ALA A 49 -1.84 -10.96 20.37
CA ALA A 49 -1.07 -11.95 21.13
C ALA A 49 0.11 -11.30 21.87
N GLU A 50 0.85 -10.41 21.22
CA GLU A 50 1.94 -9.63 21.82
C GLU A 50 1.46 -8.78 23.00
N THR A 51 0.32 -8.11 22.83
CA THR A 51 -0.29 -7.26 23.85
C THR A 51 -0.77 -8.06 25.06
N LEU A 52 -1.37 -9.24 24.83
CA LEU A 52 -1.98 -10.04 25.89
C LEU A 52 -1.02 -10.98 26.62
N PHE A 53 0.03 -11.45 25.93
CA PHE A 53 0.84 -12.55 26.44
C PHE A 53 2.34 -12.28 26.51
N ASN A 54 2.83 -11.19 25.92
CA ASN A 54 4.26 -10.89 25.83
C ASN A 54 4.65 -9.49 26.39
N ASP A 55 3.77 -8.83 27.15
CA ASP A 55 3.98 -7.49 27.72
C ASP A 55 4.45 -6.45 26.67
N ASN A 56 4.01 -6.63 25.42
CA ASN A 56 4.40 -5.81 24.28
C ASN A 56 3.14 -5.23 23.60
N PRO A 57 2.55 -4.15 24.14
CA PRO A 57 1.38 -3.53 23.56
C PRO A 57 1.65 -3.04 22.13
N MET A 58 0.93 -3.61 21.15
CA MET A 58 1.10 -3.30 19.73
C MET A 58 -0.22 -2.90 19.10
N ALA A 59 -0.17 -1.92 18.20
CA ALA A 59 -1.25 -1.59 17.28
C ALA A 59 -0.74 -1.76 15.85
N VAL A 60 -1.61 -2.24 14.96
CA VAL A 60 -1.31 -2.31 13.53
C VAL A 60 -1.54 -0.94 12.91
N ASP A 61 -0.59 -0.50 12.11
CA ASP A 61 -0.73 0.70 11.29
C ASP A 61 -1.36 0.31 9.95
N HIS A 62 -2.59 0.79 9.72
CA HIS A 62 -3.39 0.50 8.53
C HIS A 62 -3.23 1.54 7.41
N ASN A 63 -2.39 2.57 7.58
CA ASN A 63 -2.26 3.64 6.58
C ASN A 63 -1.54 3.16 5.30
N LEU A 64 -0.57 2.25 5.45
CA LEU A 64 0.25 1.75 4.34
C LEU A 64 0.17 0.23 4.25
N ILE A 65 -0.86 -0.25 3.54
CA ILE A 65 -1.09 -1.68 3.27
C ILE A 65 -0.83 -1.95 1.78
N PRO A 66 0.30 -2.59 1.42
CA PRO A 66 0.51 -3.06 0.05
C PRO A 66 -0.60 -4.05 -0.31
N THR A 67 -1.23 -3.84 -1.47
CA THR A 67 -2.35 -4.66 -1.95
C THR A 67 -2.12 -5.04 -3.40
N ALA A 68 -2.46 -6.27 -3.76
CA ALA A 68 -2.43 -6.76 -5.13
C ALA A 68 -3.80 -7.27 -5.58
N VAL A 69 -4.13 -7.04 -6.84
CA VAL A 69 -5.26 -7.65 -7.54
C VAL A 69 -4.71 -8.49 -8.68
N PHE A 70 -4.93 -9.80 -8.61
CA PHE A 70 -4.40 -10.78 -9.57
C PHE A 70 -5.28 -10.91 -10.83
N SER A 71 -5.52 -9.77 -11.49
CA SER A 71 -6.07 -9.70 -12.84
C SER A 71 -5.00 -10.03 -13.90
N GLN A 72 -5.38 -10.03 -15.18
CA GLN A 72 -4.44 -10.14 -16.29
C GLN A 72 -4.47 -8.84 -17.13
N PRO A 73 -3.47 -7.96 -17.02
CA PRO A 73 -2.30 -8.02 -16.13
C PRO A 73 -2.63 -7.72 -14.66
N GLU A 74 -1.70 -8.01 -13.74
CA GLU A 74 -1.84 -7.76 -12.31
C GLU A 74 -1.87 -6.26 -11.98
N ILE A 75 -2.39 -5.93 -10.80
CA ILE A 75 -2.32 -4.59 -10.23
C ILE A 75 -1.68 -4.68 -8.85
N GLY A 76 -0.72 -3.79 -8.56
CA GLY A 76 -0.14 -3.58 -7.24
C GLY A 76 -0.32 -2.13 -6.82
N THR A 77 -0.82 -1.87 -5.62
CA THR A 77 -1.02 -0.51 -5.10
C THR A 77 -0.67 -0.39 -3.62
N ILE A 78 -0.21 0.78 -3.22
CA ILE A 78 -0.04 1.18 -1.82
C ILE A 78 -0.25 2.70 -1.69
N GLY A 79 -0.80 3.11 -0.54
CA GLY A 79 -0.96 4.53 -0.19
C GLY A 79 -2.14 5.17 -0.91
N LEU A 80 -2.08 6.49 -1.07
CA LEU A 80 -3.18 7.28 -1.60
C LEU A 80 -3.31 7.14 -3.12
N THR A 81 -4.56 7.08 -3.58
CA THR A 81 -4.86 7.39 -4.98
C THR A 81 -4.60 8.87 -5.25
N GLU A 82 -4.44 9.22 -6.52
CA GLU A 82 -4.31 10.63 -6.93
C GLU A 82 -5.52 11.47 -6.48
N ALA A 83 -6.74 10.93 -6.55
CA ALA A 83 -7.94 11.65 -6.13
C ALA A 83 -7.93 11.95 -4.62
N GLN A 84 -7.63 10.94 -3.79
CA GLN A 84 -7.49 11.11 -2.34
C GLN A 84 -6.37 12.09 -1.98
N ALA A 85 -5.22 11.98 -2.64
CA ALA A 85 -4.10 12.89 -2.39
C ALA A 85 -4.45 14.35 -2.73
N ARG A 86 -5.27 14.60 -3.76
CA ARG A 86 -5.79 15.95 -4.09
C ARG A 86 -6.82 16.48 -3.10
N GLU A 87 -7.48 15.60 -2.34
CA GLU A 87 -8.40 16.01 -1.27
C GLU A 87 -7.64 16.31 0.03
N GLU A 88 -6.54 15.60 0.29
CA GLU A 88 -5.79 15.67 1.54
C GLU A 88 -4.61 16.64 1.54
N TYR A 89 -4.03 16.96 0.37
CA TYR A 89 -2.80 17.77 0.25
C TYR A 89 -3.03 19.00 -0.64
N ASP A 90 -2.39 20.11 -0.26
CA ASP A 90 -2.48 21.39 -1.00
C ASP A 90 -1.95 21.26 -2.44
N SER A 91 -0.90 20.45 -2.63
CA SER A 91 -0.18 20.34 -3.89
C SER A 91 0.54 18.99 -4.00
N ILE A 92 0.38 18.30 -5.13
CA ILE A 92 0.99 16.99 -5.39
C ILE A 92 1.68 16.97 -6.75
N ASP A 93 2.67 16.10 -6.91
CA ASP A 93 3.25 15.76 -8.21
C ASP A 93 2.89 14.33 -8.58
N VAL A 94 2.49 14.14 -9.84
CA VAL A 94 2.10 12.83 -10.36
C VAL A 94 2.98 12.42 -11.53
N TYR A 95 3.74 11.36 -11.32
CA TYR A 95 4.62 10.75 -12.33
C TYR A 95 3.90 9.55 -12.92
N VAL A 96 3.91 9.41 -14.25
CA VAL A 96 3.30 8.28 -14.94
C VAL A 96 4.24 7.78 -16.03
N SER A 97 4.52 6.49 -16.04
CA SER A 97 5.17 5.79 -17.16
C SER A 97 4.19 4.76 -17.75
N ASN A 98 4.10 4.72 -19.08
CA ASN A 98 3.31 3.74 -19.83
C ASN A 98 4.17 3.19 -20.96
N PHE A 99 4.61 1.95 -20.83
CA PHE A 99 5.64 1.36 -21.68
C PHE A 99 5.35 -0.11 -21.95
N ARG A 100 6.04 -0.68 -22.94
CA ARG A 100 6.04 -2.12 -23.20
C ARG A 100 7.32 -2.69 -22.58
N PRO A 101 7.24 -3.54 -21.53
CA PRO A 101 8.41 -4.11 -20.90
C PRO A 101 9.31 -4.81 -21.93
N MET A 102 10.64 -4.74 -21.77
CA MET A 102 11.58 -5.33 -22.72
C MET A 102 11.33 -6.84 -22.93
N LYS A 103 10.95 -7.57 -21.86
CA LYS A 103 10.56 -8.98 -21.95
C LYS A 103 9.40 -9.20 -22.94
N ASN A 104 8.41 -8.30 -22.95
CA ASN A 104 7.27 -8.35 -23.86
C ASN A 104 7.67 -7.96 -25.28
N ILE A 105 8.63 -7.04 -25.43
CA ILE A 105 9.20 -6.70 -26.74
C ILE A 105 9.80 -7.94 -27.40
N LEU A 106 10.67 -8.65 -26.69
CA LEU A 106 11.34 -9.85 -27.16
C LEU A 106 10.37 -11.02 -27.42
N ALA A 107 9.31 -11.13 -26.61
CA ALA A 107 8.29 -12.16 -26.76
C ALA A 107 7.22 -11.85 -27.83
N GLY A 108 7.25 -10.67 -28.46
CA GLY A 108 6.22 -10.25 -29.42
C GLY A 108 4.85 -9.94 -28.78
N SER A 109 4.81 -9.73 -27.47
CA SER A 109 3.59 -9.38 -26.74
C SER A 109 3.35 -7.87 -26.81
N GLU A 110 2.10 -7.48 -27.08
CA GLU A 110 1.66 -6.08 -27.07
C GLU A 110 1.21 -5.61 -25.67
N SER A 111 1.33 -6.47 -24.65
CA SER A 111 0.97 -6.11 -23.27
C SER A 111 1.86 -4.98 -22.75
N LYS A 112 1.20 -3.92 -22.26
CA LYS A 112 1.84 -2.74 -21.68
C LYS A 112 1.78 -2.76 -20.17
N MET A 113 2.68 -1.99 -19.58
CA MET A 113 2.74 -1.72 -18.16
C MET A 113 2.51 -0.24 -17.90
N LEU A 114 1.74 0.06 -16.86
CA LEU A 114 1.51 1.41 -16.36
C LEU A 114 2.02 1.50 -14.92
N MET A 115 2.79 2.53 -14.64
CA MET A 115 3.23 2.86 -13.29
C MET A 115 2.88 4.32 -13.01
N LYS A 116 2.39 4.59 -11.79
CA LYS A 116 2.06 5.93 -11.30
C LYS A 116 2.65 6.12 -9.92
N LEU A 117 3.36 7.24 -9.73
CA LEU A 117 3.81 7.73 -8.43
C LEU A 117 3.02 8.98 -8.07
N VAL A 118 2.60 9.09 -6.81
CA VAL A 118 1.95 10.27 -6.23
C VAL A 118 2.87 10.79 -5.13
N VAL A 119 3.28 12.05 -5.24
CA VAL A 119 4.31 12.67 -4.38
C VAL A 119 3.77 13.96 -3.81
N ASP A 120 4.02 14.23 -2.53
CA ASP A 120 3.76 15.56 -1.93
C ASP A 120 4.81 16.56 -2.42
N GLN A 121 4.38 17.64 -3.09
CA GLN A 121 5.32 18.67 -3.57
C GLN A 121 6.07 19.37 -2.45
N LYS A 122 5.45 19.50 -1.26
CA LYS A 122 6.03 20.26 -0.16
C LYS A 122 7.15 19.51 0.53
N THR A 123 7.00 18.20 0.68
CA THR A 123 7.92 17.36 1.47
C THR A 123 8.67 16.32 0.67
N ASP A 124 8.38 16.19 -0.62
CA ASP A 124 8.92 15.17 -1.52
C ASP A 124 8.55 13.72 -1.11
N LYS A 125 7.65 13.54 -0.14
CA LYS A 125 7.26 12.22 0.34
C LYS A 125 6.44 11.46 -0.69
N MET A 126 6.72 10.18 -0.81
CA MET A 126 5.89 9.25 -1.58
C MET A 126 4.55 9.07 -0.85
N LEU A 127 3.46 9.50 -1.47
CA LEU A 127 2.09 9.39 -0.95
C LEU A 127 1.39 8.12 -1.44
N GLY A 128 1.69 7.69 -2.66
CA GLY A 128 1.11 6.48 -3.23
C GLY A 128 1.85 5.99 -4.47
N VAL A 129 1.80 4.68 -4.68
CA VAL A 129 2.38 4.02 -5.86
C VAL A 129 1.37 3.04 -6.42
N HIS A 130 1.17 3.07 -7.74
CA HIS A 130 0.20 2.25 -8.44
C HIS A 130 0.85 1.63 -9.67
N ILE A 131 0.76 0.31 -9.79
CA ILE A 131 1.42 -0.47 -10.82
C ILE A 131 0.37 -1.38 -11.47
N MET A 132 0.28 -1.38 -12.79
CA MET A 132 -0.52 -2.33 -13.57
C MET A 132 0.37 -2.97 -14.62
N GLY A 133 0.62 -4.26 -14.50
CA GLY A 133 1.56 -5.01 -15.34
C GLY A 133 1.91 -6.35 -14.72
N ASP A 134 2.65 -7.17 -15.46
CA ASP A 134 3.16 -8.44 -14.94
C ASP A 134 4.05 -8.20 -13.71
N ASP A 135 3.97 -9.09 -12.72
CA ASP A 135 4.77 -9.06 -11.49
C ASP A 135 4.50 -7.81 -10.60
N ALA A 136 3.39 -7.10 -10.82
CA ALA A 136 3.04 -5.90 -10.04
C ALA A 136 2.84 -6.19 -8.55
N GLY A 137 2.32 -7.38 -8.21
CA GLY A 137 2.17 -7.82 -6.81
C GLY A 137 3.52 -7.98 -6.10
N GLU A 138 4.52 -8.52 -6.80
CA GLU A 138 5.88 -8.69 -6.27
C GLU A 138 6.58 -7.34 -6.09
N MET A 139 6.44 -6.43 -7.06
CA MET A 139 7.03 -5.09 -6.99
C MET A 139 6.46 -4.25 -5.85
N ILE A 140 5.13 -4.26 -5.67
CA ILE A 140 4.48 -3.38 -4.69
C ILE A 140 4.84 -3.74 -3.24
N GLN A 141 5.15 -5.01 -2.96
CA GLN A 141 5.60 -5.44 -1.64
C GLN A 141 6.89 -4.75 -1.22
N LEU A 142 7.86 -4.62 -2.13
CA LEU A 142 9.14 -3.95 -1.85
C LEU A 142 8.99 -2.44 -1.77
N VAL A 143 8.16 -1.84 -2.64
CA VAL A 143 7.77 -0.42 -2.53
C VAL A 143 7.14 -0.14 -1.16
N GLY A 144 6.34 -1.07 -0.64
CA GLY A 144 5.75 -0.96 0.68
C GLY A 144 6.75 -0.85 1.82
N VAL A 145 7.90 -1.53 1.72
CA VAL A 145 8.98 -1.37 2.71
C VAL A 145 9.54 0.04 2.66
N ALA A 146 9.85 0.56 1.46
CA ALA A 146 10.39 1.91 1.29
C ALA A 146 9.42 3.00 1.78
N MET A 147 8.14 2.91 1.40
CA MET A 147 7.14 3.87 1.86
C MET A 147 6.91 3.81 3.37
N ARG A 148 6.96 2.61 3.98
CA ARG A 148 6.87 2.48 5.44
C ARG A 148 8.07 3.10 6.17
N MET A 149 9.22 3.18 5.52
CA MET A 149 10.39 3.93 6.02
C MET A 149 10.28 5.45 5.80
N GLY A 150 9.24 5.92 5.10
CA GLY A 150 9.03 7.33 4.79
C GLY A 150 9.80 7.82 3.57
N ALA A 151 10.06 6.93 2.60
CA ALA A 151 10.81 7.28 1.40
C ALA A 151 10.25 8.50 0.65
N THR A 152 11.17 9.29 0.14
CA THR A 152 10.94 10.44 -0.72
C THR A 152 11.12 10.06 -2.19
N LYS A 153 10.67 10.92 -3.11
CA LYS A 153 10.93 10.77 -4.54
C LYS A 153 12.44 10.86 -4.82
N ALA A 154 13.16 11.71 -4.09
CA ALA A 154 14.61 11.77 -4.15
C ALA A 154 15.29 10.45 -3.78
N ASP A 155 14.79 9.69 -2.80
CA ASP A 155 15.33 8.37 -2.45
C ASP A 155 15.16 7.36 -3.60
N PHE A 156 14.01 7.41 -4.29
CA PHE A 156 13.78 6.60 -5.48
C PHE A 156 14.74 7.01 -6.60
N ASP A 157 14.92 8.31 -6.88
CA ASP A 157 15.80 8.78 -7.95
C ASP A 157 17.30 8.56 -7.68
N ALA A 158 17.71 8.55 -6.40
CA ALA A 158 19.07 8.25 -6.01
C ALA A 158 19.40 6.75 -6.11
N THR A 159 18.37 5.89 -6.20
CA THR A 159 18.56 4.44 -6.26
C THR A 159 18.97 4.02 -7.67
N MET A 160 20.09 3.29 -7.77
CA MET A 160 20.58 2.79 -9.05
C MET A 160 19.62 1.74 -9.64
N ALA A 161 19.23 1.96 -10.90
CA ALA A 161 18.40 1.05 -11.67
C ALA A 161 19.04 -0.34 -11.87
N VAL A 162 18.21 -1.38 -11.83
CA VAL A 162 18.59 -2.74 -12.26
C VAL A 162 18.11 -2.94 -13.69
N HIS A 163 19.03 -3.11 -14.63
CA HIS A 163 18.71 -3.22 -16.05
C HIS A 163 19.00 -4.62 -16.61
N PRO A 164 18.12 -5.23 -17.42
CA PRO A 164 16.77 -4.77 -17.79
C PRO A 164 15.71 -5.31 -16.82
N THR A 165 14.91 -4.44 -16.19
CA THR A 165 13.71 -4.83 -15.44
C THR A 165 12.55 -3.88 -15.70
N ALA A 166 11.32 -4.29 -15.40
CA ALA A 166 10.22 -3.32 -15.37
C ALA A 166 10.34 -2.36 -14.18
N SER A 167 10.85 -2.84 -13.05
CA SER A 167 10.96 -2.07 -11.81
C SER A 167 11.95 -0.90 -11.89
N GLU A 168 12.89 -0.89 -12.84
CA GLU A 168 13.79 0.25 -13.05
C GLU A 168 13.04 1.54 -13.43
N GLU A 169 11.85 1.42 -14.00
CA GLU A 169 10.99 2.57 -14.32
C GLU A 169 10.50 3.29 -13.06
N LEU A 170 10.39 2.62 -11.91
CA LEU A 170 10.02 3.27 -10.64
C LEU A 170 11.05 4.30 -10.17
N VAL A 171 12.32 4.14 -10.56
CA VAL A 171 13.46 4.95 -10.09
C VAL A 171 14.04 5.86 -11.19
N THR A 172 13.35 5.98 -12.33
CA THR A 172 13.85 6.76 -13.49
C THR A 172 12.86 7.80 -14.03
N MET A 173 11.68 7.97 -13.41
CA MET A 173 10.71 9.01 -13.79
C MET A 173 11.16 10.41 -13.33
N LYS A 174 11.71 11.22 -14.24
CA LYS A 174 12.30 12.52 -13.88
C LYS A 174 11.34 13.70 -13.82
N VAL A 175 10.28 13.69 -14.62
CA VAL A 175 9.41 14.87 -14.79
C VAL A 175 7.98 14.48 -14.44
N PRO A 176 7.28 15.25 -13.58
CA PRO A 176 5.88 14.99 -13.30
C PRO A 176 5.05 15.20 -14.56
N THR A 177 4.08 14.32 -14.78
CA THR A 177 3.14 14.43 -15.89
C THR A 177 2.03 15.45 -15.63
N ARG A 178 1.77 15.75 -14.35
CA ARG A 178 0.83 16.76 -13.85
C ARG A 178 1.08 17.04 -12.37
N SER A 179 0.58 18.19 -11.94
CA SER A 179 0.58 18.67 -10.56
C SER A 179 -0.84 19.07 -10.14
#